data_AF-A0A367LUN1-F1
#
_entry.id   AF-A0A367LUN1-F1
#
_cell.length_a   1.000
_cell.length_b   1.000
_cell.length_c   1.000
_cell.angle_alpha   90.00
_cell.angle_beta   90.00
_cell.angle_gamma   90.00
#
_symmetry.space_group_name_H-M   'P 1'
#
loop_
_entity.id
_entity.type
_entity.pdbx_description
1 polymer ?
#
loop_
_entity_poly.entity_id
_entity_poly.type
_entity_poly.pdbx_seq_one_letter_code
_entity_poly.pdbx_strand_id
1 'polypeptide(L)'
;LIVALALCASLWATDYLTILLFLVVVGAGYSTAQPGGSKSVSRWFAKTQLGFAMGIRQAGLPLGGALSAALLPYLAGIYGWRSAFLAGGLVAFLGAL
;
A
#
# COMPACT_ATOMS: atom_id res chain seq x y z
N LEU A 1 -6.62 5.70 3.12
CA LEU A 1 -6.60 7.18 3.08
C LEU A 1 -5.28 7.78 3.59
N ILE A 2 -4.88 7.58 4.85
CA ILE A 2 -3.61 8.14 5.39
C ILE A 2 -2.39 7.80 4.52
N VAL A 3 -2.26 6.53 4.11
CA VAL A 3 -1.18 6.06 3.22
C VAL A 3 -1.19 6.78 1.88
N ALA A 4 -2.37 6.94 1.26
CA ALA A 4 -2.51 7.62 -0.03
C ALA A 4 -2.11 9.10 0.06
N LEU A 5 -2.58 9.80 1.09
CA LEU A 5 -2.25 11.21 1.33
C LEU A 5 -0.76 11.41 1.58
N ALA A 6 -0.14 10.54 2.37
CA ALA A 6 1.30 10.61 2.63
C ALA A 6 2.15 10.35 1.37
N LEU A 7 1.75 9.39 0.53
CA LEU A 7 2.42 9.14 -0.75
C LEU A 7 2.27 10.31 -1.74
N CYS A 8 1.09 10.93 -1.81
CA CYS A 8 0.90 12.14 -2.62
C CYS A 8 1.68 13.33 -2.06
N ALA A 9 1.80 13.47 -0.74
CA ALA A 9 2.59 14.53 -0.11
C ALA A 9 4.09 14.42 -0.42
N SER A 10 4.61 13.20 -0.58
CA SER A 10 6.00 12.95 -0.99
C SER A 10 6.35 13.53 -2.37
N LEU A 11 5.36 13.90 -3.20
CA LEU A 11 5.60 14.56 -4.48
C LEU A 11 6.20 15.96 -4.34
N TRP A 12 5.91 16.66 -3.23
CA TRP A 12 6.46 17.98 -2.95
C TRP A 12 7.76 17.93 -2.15
N ALA A 13 8.22 16.74 -1.76
CA ALA A 13 9.48 16.61 -1.05
C ALA A 13 10.67 16.96 -1.95
N THR A 14 11.51 17.88 -1.49
CA THR A 14 12.78 18.27 -2.10
C THR A 14 13.97 17.57 -1.43
N ASP A 15 13.81 17.18 -0.16
CA ASP A 15 14.90 16.69 0.68
C ASP A 15 14.68 15.24 1.12
N TYR A 16 15.79 14.52 1.31
CA TYR A 16 15.76 13.11 1.72
C TYR A 16 15.02 12.91 3.05
N LEU A 17 15.25 13.79 4.03
CA LEU A 17 14.59 13.71 5.34
C LEU A 17 13.07 13.88 5.24
N THR A 18 12.58 14.76 4.36
CA THR A 18 11.14 14.93 4.14
C THR A 18 10.49 13.68 3.54
N ILE A 19 11.15 13.02 2.57
CA ILE A 19 10.66 11.75 2.02
C ILE A 19 10.63 10.66 3.11
N LEU A 20 11.68 10.59 3.94
CA LEU A 20 11.78 9.60 5.01
C LEU A 20 10.68 9.79 6.05
N LEU A 21 10.36 11.03 6.43
CA LEU A 21 9.25 11.32 7.33
C LEU A 21 7.90 10.86 6.77
N PHE A 22 7.62 11.13 5.48
CA PHE A 22 6.39 10.64 4.86
C PHE A 22 6.34 9.12 4.78
N LEU A 23 7.46 8.45 4.51
CA LEU A 23 7.54 6.98 4.53
C LEU A 23 7.28 6.39 5.93
N VAL A 24 7.71 7.06 7.00
CA VAL A 24 7.37 6.68 8.37
C VAL A 24 5.86 6.76 8.60
N VAL A 25 5.21 7.83 8.14
CA VAL A 25 3.75 7.99 8.23
C VAL A 25 3.02 6.91 7.42
N VAL A 26 3.51 6.59 6.22
CA VAL A 26 3.01 5.48 5.40
C VAL A 26 3.10 4.15 6.16
N GLY A 27 4.25 3.86 6.77
CA GLY A 27 4.46 2.65 7.55
C GLY A 27 3.51 2.54 8.76
N ALA A 28 3.32 3.64 9.49
CA ALA A 28 2.38 3.71 10.60
C ALA A 28 0.93 3.46 10.14
N GLY A 29 0.51 4.09 9.03
CA GLY A 29 -0.82 3.88 8.45
C GLY A 29 -1.05 2.44 8.00
N TYR A 30 -0.06 1.85 7.33
CA TYR A 30 -0.13 0.47 6.84
C TYR A 30 -0.24 -0.56 7.98
N SER A 31 0.47 -0.34 9.09
CA SER A 31 0.44 -1.21 10.27
C SER A 31 -0.97 -1.41 10.82
N THR A 32 -1.81 -0.36 10.80
CA THR A 32 -3.20 -0.43 11.29
C THR A 32 -4.15 -1.18 10.36
N ALA A 33 -3.87 -1.19 9.05
CA ALA A 33 -4.71 -1.83 8.04
C ALA A 33 -4.63 -3.37 8.11
N GLN A 34 -3.45 -3.91 8.45
CA GLN A 34 -3.20 -5.36 8.53
C GLN A 34 -4.10 -6.08 9.58
N PRO A 35 -4.18 -5.65 10.85
CA PRO A 35 -5.04 -6.28 11.85
C PRO A 35 -6.53 -5.97 11.64
N GLY A 36 -6.88 -4.79 11.13
CA GLY A 36 -8.26 -4.40 10.85
C GLY A 36 -8.92 -5.34 9.81
N GLY A 37 -8.26 -5.55 8.67
CA GLY A 37 -8.75 -6.45 7.62
C GLY A 37 -8.85 -7.91 8.08
N SER A 38 -7.91 -8.38 8.90
CA SER A 38 -7.96 -9.73 9.49
C SER A 38 -9.21 -9.91 10.34
N LYS A 39 -9.52 -8.93 11.20
CA LYS A 39 -10.69 -8.99 12.08
C LYS A 39 -12.00 -8.94 11.29
N SER A 40 -12.10 -8.12 10.25
CA SER A 40 -13.30 -8.04 9.41
C SER A 40 -13.58 -9.35 8.68
N VAL A 41 -12.57 -9.96 8.05
CA VAL A 41 -12.72 -11.28 7.39
C VAL A 41 -13.09 -12.35 8.41
N SER A 42 -12.49 -12.32 9.60
CA SER A 42 -12.80 -13.29 10.67
C SER A 42 -14.24 -13.22 11.17
N ARG A 43 -14.92 -12.07 11.03
CA ARG A 43 -16.32 -11.87 11.40
C ARG A 43 -17.30 -12.26 10.30
N TRP A 44 -16.91 -12.14 9.03
CA TRP A 44 -17.79 -12.40 7.89
C TRP A 44 -17.82 -13.87 7.45
N PHE A 45 -16.77 -14.64 7.74
CA PHE A 45 -16.66 -16.03 7.29
C PHE A 45 -16.72 -17.03 8.45
N ALA A 46 -17.42 -18.14 8.24
CA ALA A 46 -17.46 -19.25 9.19
C ALA A 46 -16.06 -19.90 9.35
N LYS A 47 -15.77 -20.46 10.53
CA LYS A 47 -14.44 -21.00 10.88
C LYS A 47 -13.88 -22.01 9.86
N THR A 48 -14.75 -22.79 9.23
CA THR A 48 -14.40 -23.79 8.21
C THR A 48 -13.90 -23.19 6.89
N GLN A 49 -14.32 -21.96 6.56
CA GLN A 49 -13.96 -21.25 5.31
C GLN A 49 -12.90 -20.16 5.55
N LEU A 50 -12.60 -19.83 6.82
CA LEU A 50 -11.65 -18.78 7.19
C LEU A 50 -10.24 -19.02 6.67
N GLY A 51 -9.77 -20.27 6.68
CA GLY A 51 -8.44 -20.61 6.18
C GLY A 51 -8.28 -20.26 4.69
N PHE A 52 -9.29 -20.58 3.89
CA PHE A 52 -9.29 -20.26 2.46
C PHE A 52 -9.45 -18.76 2.20
N ALA A 53 -10.39 -18.09 2.88
CA ALA A 53 -10.60 -16.65 2.75
C ALA A 53 -9.34 -15.83 3.16
N MET A 54 -8.68 -16.24 4.24
CA MET A 54 -7.40 -15.66 4.66
C MET A 54 -6.28 -16.00 3.68
N GLY A 55 -6.26 -17.20 3.10
CA GLY A 55 -5.29 -17.58 2.06
C GLY A 55 -5.34 -16.65 0.85
N ILE A 56 -6.54 -16.38 0.32
CA ILE A 56 -6.73 -15.42 -0.79
C ILE A 56 -6.24 -14.02 -0.38
N ARG A 57 -6.60 -13.57 0.83
CA ARG A 57 -6.17 -12.26 1.32
C ARG A 57 -4.64 -12.17 1.45
N GLN A 58 -3.99 -13.22 1.94
CA GLN A 58 -2.53 -13.24 2.10
C GLN A 58 -1.81 -13.35 0.77
N ALA A 59 -2.41 -13.99 -0.25
CA ALA A 59 -1.85 -14.05 -1.60
C ALA A 59 -1.82 -12.68 -2.30
N GLY A 60 -2.71 -11.75 -1.91
CA GLY A 60 -2.72 -10.39 -2.44
C GLY A 60 -1.43 -9.61 -2.15
N LEU A 61 -0.80 -9.83 -0.99
CA LEU A 61 0.42 -9.12 -0.60
C LEU A 61 1.65 -9.42 -1.49
N PRO A 62 2.06 -10.68 -1.68
CA PRO A 62 3.19 -11.00 -2.56
C PRO A 62 2.90 -10.68 -4.03
N LEU A 63 1.66 -10.84 -4.51
CA LEU A 63 1.27 -10.46 -5.86
C LEU A 63 1.41 -8.94 -6.08
N GLY A 64 0.88 -8.14 -5.14
CA GLY A 64 1.04 -6.69 -5.17
C GLY A 64 2.51 -6.26 -5.09
N GLY A 65 3.30 -6.92 -4.25
CA GLY A 65 4.75 -6.72 -4.16
C GLY A 65 5.47 -7.01 -5.48
N ALA A 66 5.17 -8.13 -6.13
CA ALA A 66 5.75 -8.49 -7.43
C ALA A 66 5.37 -7.48 -8.53
N LEU A 67 4.10 -7.09 -8.61
CA LEU A 67 3.62 -6.10 -9.57
C LEU A 67 4.27 -4.73 -9.35
N SER A 68 4.34 -4.27 -8.11
CA SER A 68 4.97 -2.98 -7.77
C SER A 68 6.48 -2.98 -8.01
N ALA A 69 7.17 -4.09 -7.73
CA ALA A 69 8.60 -4.24 -8.03
C ALA A 69 8.92 -4.15 -9.53
N ALA A 70 8.01 -4.58 -10.40
CA ALA A 70 8.17 -4.42 -11.85
C ALA A 70 7.75 -3.02 -12.34
N LEU A 71 6.60 -2.52 -11.87
CA LEU A 71 5.97 -1.32 -12.41
C LEU A 71 6.61 -0.03 -11.89
N LEU A 72 6.96 0.05 -10.60
CA LEU A 72 7.48 1.29 -9.99
C LEU A 72 8.83 1.70 -10.57
N PRO A 73 9.83 0.81 -10.75
CA PRO A 73 11.09 1.18 -11.39
C PRO A 73 10.92 1.56 -12.85
N TYR A 74 10.03 0.88 -13.58
CA TYR A 74 9.72 1.21 -14.97
C TYR A 74 9.15 2.63 -15.11
N LEU A 75 8.17 2.99 -14.28
CA LEU A 75 7.61 4.34 -14.24
C LEU A 75 8.67 5.37 -13.82
N ALA A 76 9.46 5.05 -12.79
CA ALA A 76 10.52 5.93 -12.31
C ALA A 76 11.60 6.19 -13.37
N GLY A 77 11.91 5.21 -14.22
CA GLY A 77 12.90 5.34 -15.28
C GLY A 77 12.45 6.25 -16.43
N ILE A 78 11.15 6.26 -16.77
CA ILE A 78 10.62 7.03 -17.91
C ILE A 78 10.13 8.42 -17.46
N TYR A 79 9.40 8.48 -16.34
CA TYR A 79 8.69 9.68 -15.87
C TYR A 79 9.30 10.27 -14.59
N GLY A 80 10.43 9.73 -14.12
CA GLY A 80 11.09 10.15 -12.90
C GLY A 80 10.47 9.56 -11.64
N TRP A 81 11.21 9.59 -10.54
CA TRP A 81 10.86 8.94 -9.27
C TRP A 81 9.53 9.40 -8.67
N ARG A 82 9.09 10.63 -8.95
CA ARG A 82 7.80 11.18 -8.48
C ARG A 82 6.61 10.39 -9.01
N SER A 83 6.70 9.87 -10.23
CA SER A 83 5.64 9.07 -10.85
C SER A 83 5.36 7.78 -10.08
N ALA A 84 6.38 7.17 -9.47
CA ALA A 84 6.24 5.97 -8.65
C ALA A 84 5.43 6.25 -7.37
N PHE A 85 5.68 7.38 -6.70
CA PHE A 85 4.89 7.81 -5.54
C PHE A 85 3.44 8.13 -5.91
N LEU A 86 3.21 8.77 -7.07
CA LEU A 86 1.88 9.09 -7.55
C LEU A 86 1.07 7.82 -7.90
N ALA A 87 1.69 6.86 -8.59
CA ALA A 87 1.07 5.58 -8.90
C ALA A 87 0.72 4.80 -7.62
N GLY A 88 1.65 4.72 -6.66
CA GLY A 88 1.40 4.10 -5.36
C GLY A 88 0.29 4.80 -4.57
N GLY A 89 0.25 6.13 -4.58
CA GLY A 89 -0.78 6.94 -3.94
C GLY A 89 -2.17 6.69 -4.51
N LEU A 90 -2.31 6.63 -5.83
CA LEU A 90 -3.57 6.32 -6.51
C LEU A 90 -4.09 4.93 -6.16
N VAL A 91 -3.22 3.90 -6.21
CA VAL A 91 -3.61 2.53 -5.84
C VAL A 91 -4.05 2.47 -4.38
N ALA A 92 -3.32 3.14 -3.48
CA ALA A 92 -3.67 3.21 -2.06
C ALA A 92 -4.97 4.00 -1.80
N PHE A 93 -5.30 4.98 -2.66
CA PHE A 93 -6.56 5.72 -2.58
C PHE A 93 -7.73 4.83 -3.04
N LEU A 94 -7.59 4.19 -4.19
CA LEU A 94 -8.60 3.27 -4.73
C LEU A 94 -8.89 2.11 -3.77
N GLY A 95 -7.86 1.53 -3.15
CA GLY A 95 -8.04 0.46 -2.17
C GLY A 95 -8.61 0.91 -0.82
N ALA A 96 -8.73 2.22 -0.58
CA ALA A 96 -9.31 2.77 0.64
C ALA A 96 -10.76 3.26 0.46
N LEU A 97 -11.24 3.35 -0.79
CA LEU A 97 -12.61 3.62 -1.14
C LEU A 97 -13.44 2.33 -1.04
#